data_AF-A0A418XQZ8-F1
#
_entry.id   AF-A0A418XQZ8-F1
#
_cell.length_a   1.000
_cell.length_b   1.000
_cell.length_c   1.000
_cell.angle_alpha   90.00
_cell.angle_beta   90.00
_cell.angle_gamma   90.00
#
_symmetry.space_group_name_H-M   'P 1'
#
loop_
_entity.id
_entity.type
_entity.pdbx_description
1 polymer ?
#
loop_
_entity_poly.entity_id
_entity_poly.type
_entity_poly.pdbx_seq_one_letter_code
_entity_poly.pdbx_strand_id
1 'polypeptide(L)'
;MNTGLDQYMDIFKDAVEDSAAKLTKSFEKILIEVIILFMVIPRKINFTQMGRYGSHVEQTYRNAFGLKKSKSIDWLKLNVSLAKRFFGKQGRWAIAIDPSYISKAGKKTP
;
A
#
# COMPACT_ATOMS: atom_id res chain seq x y z
N MET A 1 12.47 -17.96 -14.70
CA MET A 1 11.09 -18.27 -14.23
C MET A 1 10.73 -17.16 -13.26
N ASN A 2 9.76 -16.29 -13.58
CA ASN A 2 9.30 -15.29 -12.59
C ASN A 2 8.61 -16.04 -11.45
N THR A 3 9.00 -15.74 -10.22
CA THR A 3 8.37 -16.30 -9.02
C THR A 3 6.97 -15.71 -8.85
N GLY A 4 6.15 -16.33 -7.99
CA GLY A 4 4.84 -15.75 -7.62
C GLY A 4 4.96 -14.38 -6.96
N LEU A 5 6.09 -14.11 -6.29
CA LEU A 5 6.39 -12.79 -5.73
C LEU A 5 6.65 -11.78 -6.85
N ASP A 6 7.44 -12.12 -7.87
CA ASP A 6 7.73 -11.22 -9.00
C ASP A 6 6.43 -10.82 -9.72
N GLN A 7 5.54 -11.78 -9.98
CA GLN A 7 4.25 -11.50 -10.60
C GLN A 7 3.37 -10.59 -9.72
N TYR A 8 3.38 -10.80 -8.40
CA TYR A 8 2.65 -9.94 -7.47
C TYR A 8 3.20 -8.51 -7.47
N MET A 9 4.54 -8.36 -7.47
CA MET A 9 5.19 -7.06 -7.49
C MET A 9 4.91 -6.30 -8.79
N ASP A 10 4.92 -6.99 -9.93
CA ASP A 10 4.58 -6.39 -11.22
C ASP A 10 3.13 -5.87 -11.24
N ILE A 11 2.17 -6.67 -10.75
CA ILE A 11 0.76 -6.27 -10.63
C ILE A 11 0.60 -5.04 -9.72
N PHE A 12 1.28 -5.04 -8.57
CA PHE A 12 1.17 -3.94 -7.63
C PHE A 12 1.78 -2.66 -8.18
N LYS A 13 2.92 -2.77 -8.88
CA LYS A 13 3.59 -1.63 -9.51
C LYS A 13 2.72 -1.00 -10.60
N ASP A 14 2.16 -1.80 -11.51
CA ASP A 14 1.21 -1.33 -12.53
C ASP A 14 0.04 -0.55 -11.86
N ALA A 15 -0.48 -1.08 -10.75
CA ALA A 15 -1.58 -0.44 -10.04
C ALA A 15 -1.19 0.89 -9.36
N VAL A 16 0.03 0.98 -8.82
CA VAL A 16 0.56 2.23 -8.25
C VAL A 16 0.72 3.28 -9.34
N GLU A 17 1.28 2.93 -10.50
CA GLU A 17 1.44 3.84 -11.64
C GLU A 17 0.07 4.36 -12.13
N ASP A 18 -0.94 3.51 -12.27
CA ASP A 18 -2.30 3.88 -12.67
C ASP A 18 -3.03 4.75 -11.62
N SER A 19 -2.67 4.60 -10.35
CA SER A 19 -3.26 5.37 -9.24
C SER A 19 -2.59 6.74 -9.02
N ALA A 20 -1.46 6.99 -9.68
CA ALA A 20 -0.59 8.12 -9.37
C ALA A 20 -1.01 9.40 -10.10
N ALA A 21 -1.56 10.36 -9.34
CA ALA A 21 -1.34 11.76 -9.64
C ALA A 21 -0.16 12.25 -8.78
N LYS A 22 1.05 12.37 -9.38
CA LYS A 22 2.25 12.99 -8.79
C LYS A 22 2.81 12.35 -7.50
N LEU A 23 2.99 11.03 -7.47
CA LEU A 23 3.86 10.42 -6.44
C LEU A 23 5.34 10.63 -6.78
N THR A 24 6.19 10.78 -5.77
CA THR A 24 7.64 10.79 -6.00
C THR A 24 8.15 9.37 -6.19
N LYS A 25 9.17 9.19 -7.04
CA LYS A 25 9.83 7.89 -7.23
C LYS A 25 10.36 7.29 -5.92
N SER A 26 10.75 8.15 -4.98
CA SER A 26 11.17 7.71 -3.64
C SER A 26 10.03 7.07 -2.85
N PHE A 27 8.83 7.66 -2.89
CA PHE A 27 7.67 7.11 -2.18
C PHE A 27 7.19 5.81 -2.82
N GLU A 28 7.19 5.73 -4.15
CA GLU A 28 6.84 4.50 -4.87
C GLU A 28 7.71 3.31 -4.43
N LYS A 29 9.03 3.51 -4.37
CA LYS A 29 9.96 2.48 -3.87
C LYS A 29 9.66 2.05 -2.43
N ILE A 30 9.40 3.02 -1.55
CA ILE A 30 9.03 2.71 -0.15
C ILE A 30 7.71 1.95 -0.08
N LEU A 31 6.72 2.32 -0.89
CA LEU A 31 5.41 1.67 -0.89
C LEU A 31 5.53 0.20 -1.33
N ILE A 32 6.24 -0.05 -2.42
CA ILE A 32 6.55 -1.40 -2.93
C ILE A 32 7.23 -2.25 -1.85
N GLU A 33 8.25 -1.72 -1.20
CA GLU A 33 8.96 -2.42 -0.13
C GLU A 33 8.06 -2.71 1.08
N VAL A 34 7.24 -1.73 1.49
CA VAL A 34 6.31 -1.88 2.61
C VAL A 34 5.33 -3.01 2.35
N ILE A 35 4.81 -3.15 1.14
CA ILE A 35 3.92 -4.24 0.78
C ILE A 35 4.62 -5.61 0.89
N ILE A 36 5.89 -5.72 0.49
CA ILE A 36 6.67 -6.95 0.70
C ILE A 36 6.80 -7.23 2.21
N LEU A 37 7.13 -6.21 3.01
CA LEU A 37 7.24 -6.34 4.45
C LEU A 37 5.91 -6.78 5.09
N PHE A 38 4.76 -6.38 4.54
CA PHE A 38 3.45 -6.87 4.98
C PHE A 38 3.26 -8.38 4.76
N MET A 39 3.88 -8.96 3.74
CA MET A 39 3.83 -10.40 3.48
C MET A 39 4.81 -11.19 4.34
N VAL A 40 5.97 -10.60 4.66
CA VAL A 40 7.07 -11.30 5.32
C VAL A 40 7.01 -11.18 6.84
N ILE A 41 6.60 -10.03 7.39
CA ILE A 41 6.58 -9.80 8.83
C ILE A 41 5.32 -10.43 9.45
N PRO A 42 5.45 -11.49 10.26
CA PRO A 42 4.29 -12.08 10.91
C PRO A 42 3.76 -11.15 12.02
N ARG A 43 2.45 -11.19 12.24
CA ARG A 43 1.75 -10.50 13.35
C ARG A 43 1.72 -8.97 13.19
N LYS A 44 2.02 -8.24 14.27
CA LYS A 44 1.83 -6.79 14.35
C LYS A 44 2.94 -6.05 13.61
N ILE A 45 2.60 -5.51 12.46
CA ILE A 45 3.49 -4.69 11.66
C ILE A 45 3.46 -3.24 12.18
N ASN A 46 4.64 -2.68 12.40
CA ASN A 46 4.83 -1.28 12.80
C ASN A 46 6.16 -0.77 12.24
N PHE A 47 6.39 0.54 12.28
CA PHE A 47 7.59 1.14 11.70
C PHE A 47 8.90 0.61 12.31
N THR A 48 8.92 0.24 13.59
CA THR A 48 10.10 -0.37 14.22
C THR A 48 10.43 -1.73 13.60
N GLN A 49 9.41 -2.55 13.32
CA GLN A 49 9.61 -3.82 12.63
C GLN A 49 10.00 -3.61 11.17
N MET A 50 9.40 -2.63 10.47
CA MET A 50 9.83 -2.27 9.12
C MET A 50 11.30 -1.85 9.10
N GLY A 51 11.75 -1.04 10.08
CA GLY A 51 13.15 -0.65 10.22
C GLY A 51 14.11 -1.80 10.56
N ARG A 52 13.59 -2.92 11.08
CA ARG A 52 14.38 -4.10 11.42
C ARG A 52 14.53 -5.07 10.25
N TYR A 53 13.47 -5.25 9.47
CA TYR A 53 13.41 -6.25 8.39
C TYR A 53 13.52 -5.64 6.98
N GLY A 54 13.34 -4.33 6.85
CA GLY A 54 13.48 -3.62 5.60
C GLY A 54 14.87 -3.03 5.39
N SER A 55 15.02 -2.33 4.28
CA SER A 55 16.25 -1.71 3.79
C SER A 55 16.52 -0.30 4.35
N HIS A 56 15.57 0.27 5.09
CA HIS A 56 15.64 1.61 5.62
C HIS A 56 15.48 1.66 7.13
N VAL A 57 15.90 2.77 7.76
CA VAL A 57 15.63 3.00 9.18
C VAL A 57 14.15 3.31 9.42
N GLU A 58 13.67 3.04 10.64
CA GLU A 58 12.28 3.30 11.09
C GLU A 58 11.75 4.68 10.68
N GLN A 59 12.57 5.72 10.89
CA GLN A 59 12.21 7.11 10.61
C GLN A 59 11.88 7.35 9.13
N THR A 60 12.51 6.62 8.22
CA THR A 60 12.26 6.74 6.78
C THR A 60 10.84 6.30 6.43
N TYR A 61 10.41 5.13 6.94
CA TYR A 61 9.04 4.66 6.74
C TYR A 61 8.03 5.63 7.38
N ARG A 62 8.29 6.08 8.61
CA ARG A 62 7.44 7.05 9.30
C ARG A 62 7.26 8.34 8.49
N ASN A 63 8.33 8.88 7.94
CA ASN A 63 8.30 10.11 7.14
C ASN A 63 7.55 9.92 5.82
N ALA A 64 7.69 8.75 5.18
CA ALA A 64 7.01 8.44 3.92
C ALA A 64 5.48 8.44 4.06
N PHE A 65 4.94 7.95 5.18
CA PHE A 65 3.49 7.92 5.43
C PHE A 65 2.97 9.10 6.28
N GLY A 66 3.87 9.97 6.75
CA GLY A 66 3.54 11.21 7.47
C GLY A 66 3.20 12.39 6.55
N LEU A 67 3.05 12.17 5.24
CA LEU A 67 2.80 13.22 4.25
C LEU A 67 1.40 13.86 4.41
N LYS A 68 1.28 15.14 4.03
CA LYS A 68 -0.03 15.82 3.93
C LYS A 68 -0.93 15.05 2.94
N LYS A 69 -2.25 15.06 3.14
CA LYS A 69 -3.24 14.39 2.26
C LYS A 69 -3.10 14.77 0.78
N SER A 70 -2.69 16.01 0.47
CA SER A 70 -2.43 16.47 -0.91
C SER A 70 -1.20 15.84 -1.58
N LYS A 71 -0.36 15.14 -0.81
CA LYS A 71 0.83 14.41 -1.25
C LYS A 71 0.73 12.90 -0.97
N SER A 72 -0.40 12.43 -0.43
CA SER A 72 -0.64 11.00 -0.22
C SER A 72 -1.19 10.36 -1.48
N ILE A 73 -0.91 9.07 -1.65
CA ILE A 73 -1.53 8.25 -2.69
C ILE A 73 -3.07 8.27 -2.59
N ASP A 74 -3.72 8.23 -3.75
CA ASP A 74 -5.15 8.02 -3.84
C ASP A 74 -5.44 6.52 -3.63
N TRP A 75 -5.66 6.17 -2.36
CA TRP A 75 -5.93 4.80 -1.94
C TRP A 75 -7.14 4.18 -2.64
N LEU A 76 -8.16 4.99 -2.97
CA LEU A 76 -9.35 4.49 -3.66
C LEU A 76 -9.00 4.13 -5.11
N LYS A 77 -8.25 4.97 -5.82
CA LYS A 77 -7.78 4.66 -7.17
C LYS A 77 -6.87 3.44 -7.20
N LEU A 78 -5.96 3.31 -6.23
CA LEU A 78 -5.11 2.13 -6.11
C LEU A 78 -5.95 0.86 -5.97
N ASN A 79 -6.92 0.85 -5.05
CA ASN A 79 -7.81 -0.30 -4.84
C ASN A 79 -8.64 -0.62 -6.09
N VAL A 80 -9.15 0.40 -6.79
CA VAL A 80 -9.88 0.21 -8.04
C VAL A 80 -8.98 -0.35 -9.15
N SER A 81 -7.72 0.09 -9.23
CA SER A 81 -6.77 -0.44 -10.22
C SER A 81 -6.45 -1.92 -9.97
N LEU A 82 -6.20 -2.29 -8.71
CA LEU A 82 -6.02 -3.69 -8.31
C LEU A 82 -7.25 -4.53 -8.62
N ALA A 83 -8.46 -4.04 -8.28
CA ALA A 83 -9.71 -4.73 -8.57
C ALA A 83 -9.93 -4.94 -10.08
N LYS A 84 -9.63 -3.92 -10.91
CA LYS A 84 -9.69 -4.02 -12.38
C LYS A 84 -8.79 -5.12 -12.93
N ARG A 85 -7.59 -5.25 -12.36
CA ARG A 85 -6.62 -6.26 -12.78
C ARG A 85 -7.11 -7.67 -12.45
N PHE A 86 -7.76 -7.85 -11.30
CA PHE A 86 -8.23 -9.16 -10.84
C PHE A 86 -9.57 -9.59 -11.48
N PHE A 87 -10.57 -8.70 -11.49
CA PHE A 87 -11.92 -9.00 -11.99
C PHE A 87 -12.08 -8.77 -13.51
N GLY A 88 -11.08 -8.15 -14.16
CA GLY A 88 -11.16 -7.76 -15.56
C GLY A 88 -11.94 -6.47 -15.79
N LYS A 89 -12.03 -6.02 -17.05
CA LYS A 89 -12.67 -4.75 -17.45
C LYS A 89 -14.15 -4.88 -17.85
N GLN A 90 -14.69 -6.10 -17.91
CA GLN A 90 -16.01 -6.37 -18.48
C GLN A 90 -16.99 -6.88 -17.42
N GLY A 91 -18.25 -6.44 -17.52
CA GLY A 91 -19.32 -6.84 -16.62
C GLY A 91 -19.76 -5.74 -15.63
N ARG A 92 -20.74 -6.07 -14.78
CA ARG A 92 -21.22 -5.21 -13.69
C ARG A 92 -20.47 -5.56 -12.41
N TRP A 93 -20.01 -4.56 -11.69
CA TRP A 93 -19.44 -4.76 -10.35
C TRP A 93 -20.44 -4.33 -9.30
N ALA A 94 -20.49 -5.10 -8.21
CA ALA A 94 -21.18 -4.73 -6.98
C ALA A 94 -20.13 -4.48 -5.90
N ILE A 95 -20.24 -3.37 -5.19
CA ILE A 95 -19.42 -3.07 -4.00
C ILE A 95 -20.32 -3.27 -2.79
N ALA A 96 -20.04 -4.29 -1.98
CA ALA A 96 -20.64 -4.43 -0.67
C ALA A 96 -19.88 -3.53 0.31
N ILE A 97 -20.61 -2.68 1.03
CA ILE A 97 -20.04 -1.80 2.07
C ILE A 97 -20.58 -2.28 3.40
N ASP A 98 -19.70 -2.84 4.22
CA ASP A 98 -19.99 -3.18 5.61
C ASP A 98 -19.14 -2.28 6.53
N PRO A 99 -19.75 -1.36 7.29
CA PRO A 99 -19.01 -0.47 8.17
C PRO A 99 -18.42 -1.26 9.35
N SER A 100 -17.10 -1.43 9.35
CA SER A 100 -16.35 -2.01 10.46
C SER A 100 -15.52 -0.94 11.18
N TYR A 101 -15.55 -0.96 12.51
CA TYR A 101 -14.70 -0.06 13.31
C TYR A 101 -13.28 -0.63 13.43
N ILE A 102 -12.29 0.12 12.94
CA ILE A 102 -10.87 -0.20 13.14
C ILE A 102 -10.37 0.59 14.34
N SER A 103 -10.16 -0.10 15.47
CA SER A 103 -9.60 0.52 16.67
C SER A 103 -8.19 1.05 16.40
N LYS A 104 -7.97 2.34 16.65
CA LYS A 104 -6.64 2.97 16.56
C LYS A 104 -6.03 3.08 17.96
N ALA A 105 -4.72 2.86 18.05
CA ALA A 105 -4.00 3.05 19.31
C ALA A 105 -3.71 4.54 19.54
N GLY A 106 -3.95 5.03 20.77
CA GLY A 106 -3.60 6.38 21.24
C GLY A 106 -4.71 7.44 21.02
N LYS A 107 -4.47 8.65 21.55
CA LYS A 107 -5.40 9.81 21.51
C LYS A 107 -5.41 10.58 20.17
N LYS A 108 -5.10 9.92 19.04
CA LYS A 108 -5.03 10.57 17.72
C LYS A 108 -6.21 10.19 16.83
N THR A 109 -7.41 10.29 17.39
CA THR A 109 -8.65 10.40 16.65
C THR A 109 -9.01 11.89 16.65
N PRO A 110 -9.14 12.57 15.50
CA PRO A 110 -9.99 13.76 15.42
C PRO A 110 -11.41 13.43 15.87
#